data_AF-A0A1A6H536-F1
#
_entry.id   AF-A0A1A6H536-F1
#
_cell.length_a   1.000
_cell.length_b   1.000
_cell.length_c   1.000
_cell.angle_alpha   90.00
_cell.angle_beta   90.00
_cell.angle_gamma   90.00
#
_symmetry.space_group_name_H-M   'P 1'
#
loop_
_entity.id
_entity.type
_entity.pdbx_description
1 polymer ?
#
loop_
_entity_poly.entity_id
_entity_poly.type
_entity_poly.pdbx_seq_one_letter_code
_entity_poly.pdbx_strand_id
1 'polypeptide(L)'
;MAHEIGHSLGLRHDPDGCCVEADAEDGGCVMEAATGYPFPRVFSACSRRQLHTFFRKGGGACLSNTPGPGLLVLPTRCGNGFVEAEEECDCGSGQKCPDPCCFAHNCSLRAGAQCAHGGCCAQCLVRDRDTGERPVELS
;
A
#
# COMPACT_ATOMS: atom_id res chain seq x y z
N MET A 1 -2.77 17.36 4.26
CA MET A 1 -2.44 16.13 5.00
C MET A 1 -1.38 15.30 4.27
N ALA A 2 -1.64 14.81 3.04
CA ALA A 2 -0.68 13.99 2.30
C ALA A 2 0.71 14.65 2.15
N HIS A 3 0.76 15.97 1.94
CA HIS A 3 2.00 16.76 1.91
C HIS A 3 2.87 16.57 3.18
N GLU A 4 2.30 16.77 4.35
CA GLU A 4 3.01 16.66 5.64
C GLU A 4 3.41 15.21 5.97
N ILE A 5 2.58 14.24 5.60
CA ILE A 5 2.92 12.82 5.71
C ILE A 5 4.11 12.51 4.77
N GLY A 6 4.11 13.09 3.57
CA GLY A 6 5.23 13.01 2.64
C GLY A 6 6.54 13.48 3.28
N HIS A 7 6.53 14.63 3.96
CA HIS A 7 7.70 15.12 4.71
C HIS A 7 8.14 14.15 5.82
N SER A 8 7.19 13.56 6.55
CA SER A 8 7.48 12.53 7.56
C SER A 8 8.13 11.27 6.95
N LEU A 9 7.89 11.01 5.66
CA LEU A 9 8.49 9.93 4.86
C LEU A 9 9.74 10.38 4.07
N GLY A 10 10.34 11.51 4.46
CA GLY A 10 11.59 11.99 3.89
C GLY A 10 11.48 12.67 2.52
N LEU A 11 10.26 13.00 2.07
CA LEU A 11 10.07 13.79 0.86
C LEU A 11 10.40 15.26 1.11
N ARG A 12 11.02 15.90 0.12
CA ARG A 12 11.19 17.36 0.05
C ARG A 12 10.23 17.94 -0.96
N HIS A 13 10.10 19.27 -0.97
CA HIS A 13 9.35 19.94 -2.02
C HIS A 13 9.89 19.60 -3.40
N ASP A 14 8.99 19.49 -4.37
CA ASP A 14 9.31 19.26 -5.76
C ASP A 14 10.00 20.51 -6.35
N PRO A 15 11.22 20.41 -6.91
CA PRO A 15 11.83 21.50 -7.65
C PRO A 15 11.21 21.64 -9.05
N ASP A 16 11.54 22.74 -9.72
CA ASP A 16 11.11 23.00 -11.10
C ASP A 16 11.37 21.79 -12.02
N GLY A 17 10.34 21.38 -12.76
CA GLY A 17 10.40 20.26 -13.70
C GLY A 17 10.17 18.87 -13.09
N CYS A 18 9.87 18.75 -11.79
CA CYS A 18 9.46 17.48 -11.21
C CYS A 18 7.98 17.15 -11.42
N CYS A 19 7.10 18.15 -11.37
CA CYS A 19 5.66 17.98 -11.55
C CYS A 19 5.22 18.06 -13.02
N VAL A 20 5.76 17.20 -13.87
CA VAL A 20 5.44 17.17 -15.32
C VAL A 20 4.29 16.24 -15.70
N GLU A 21 3.92 15.37 -14.77
CA GLU A 21 2.98 14.26 -14.97
C GLU A 21 1.59 14.51 -14.39
N ALA A 22 1.38 15.66 -13.74
CA ALA A 22 0.09 16.05 -13.22
C ALA A 22 -0.73 16.75 -14.31
N ASP A 23 -1.96 16.29 -14.52
CA ASP A 23 -2.91 17.00 -15.36
C ASP A 23 -3.50 18.20 -14.58
N ALA A 24 -4.12 19.14 -15.29
CA ALA A 24 -4.77 20.30 -14.67
C ALA A 24 -5.85 19.89 -13.65
N GLU A 25 -6.53 18.76 -13.89
CA GLU A 25 -7.56 18.23 -13.00
C GLU A 25 -7.00 17.61 -11.71
N ASP A 26 -5.72 17.21 -11.72
CA ASP A 26 -5.05 16.63 -10.55
C ASP A 26 -4.62 17.67 -9.53
N GLY A 27 -4.65 18.96 -9.89
CA GLY A 27 -4.30 20.06 -8.98
C GLY A 27 -2.81 20.27 -8.76
N GLY A 28 -1.97 19.67 -9.62
CA GLY A 28 -0.52 19.64 -9.45
C GLY A 28 -0.06 18.50 -8.54
N CYS A 29 1.19 18.57 -8.07
CA CYS A 29 1.81 17.50 -7.30
C CYS A 29 1.75 17.76 -5.79
N VAL A 30 1.58 16.69 -5.01
CA VAL A 30 1.39 16.76 -3.56
C VAL A 30 2.55 17.48 -2.85
N MET A 31 3.78 17.37 -3.36
CA MET A 31 4.96 17.98 -2.75
C MET A 31 5.37 19.32 -3.39
N GLU A 32 4.53 19.94 -4.23
CA GLU A 32 4.75 21.34 -4.63
C GLU A 32 4.82 22.26 -3.40
N ALA A 33 5.63 23.33 -3.47
CA ALA A 33 5.85 24.23 -2.33
C ALA A 33 4.60 25.04 -1.93
N ALA A 34 3.67 25.21 -2.86
CA ALA A 34 2.39 25.86 -2.64
C ALA A 34 1.25 24.98 -3.17
N THR A 35 0.25 24.73 -2.34
CA THR A 35 -0.97 24.00 -2.75
C THR A 35 -2.02 24.97 -3.27
N GLY A 36 -2.60 24.66 -4.42
CA GLY A 36 -3.72 25.39 -5.02
C GLY A 36 -5.04 24.61 -5.00
N TYR A 37 -6.02 25.12 -5.75
CA TYR A 37 -7.23 24.38 -6.12
C TYR A 37 -7.17 24.03 -7.62
N PRO A 38 -7.50 22.80 -8.04
CA PRO A 38 -7.91 21.66 -7.21
C PRO A 38 -6.78 21.16 -6.30
N PHE A 39 -7.13 20.43 -5.23
CA PHE A 39 -6.12 19.91 -4.31
C PHE A 39 -5.29 18.81 -5.01
N PRO A 40 -3.95 18.86 -4.90
CA PRO A 40 -3.05 17.87 -5.50
C PRO A 40 -3.40 16.43 -5.13
N ARG A 41 -3.50 15.53 -6.12
CA ARG A 41 -3.79 14.11 -5.93
C ARG A 41 -2.67 13.17 -6.36
N VAL A 42 -1.63 13.69 -7.00
CA VAL A 42 -0.54 12.90 -7.58
C VAL A 42 0.80 13.23 -6.94
N PHE A 43 1.64 12.22 -6.75
CA PHE A 43 3.03 12.41 -6.35
C PHE A 43 3.92 12.39 -7.59
N SER A 44 4.83 13.37 -7.70
CA SER A 44 5.76 13.48 -8.82
C SER A 44 6.74 12.30 -8.91
N ALA A 45 7.41 12.15 -10.07
CA ALA A 45 8.48 11.17 -10.25
C ALA A 45 9.65 11.42 -9.29
N CYS A 46 9.90 12.68 -8.94
CA CYS A 46 10.92 13.05 -7.95
C CYS A 46 10.54 12.61 -6.55
N SER A 47 9.30 12.85 -6.15
CA SER A 47 8.74 12.38 -4.88
C SER A 47 8.81 10.85 -4.77
N ARG A 48 8.40 10.11 -5.82
CA ARG A 48 8.50 8.64 -5.85
C ARG A 48 9.94 8.15 -5.68
N ARG A 49 10.91 8.75 -6.37
CA ARG A 49 12.35 8.41 -6.23
C ARG A 49 12.88 8.68 -4.82
N GLN A 50 12.48 9.78 -4.20
CA GLN A 50 12.84 10.11 -2.82
C GLN A 50 12.26 9.09 -1.84
N LEU A 51 10.98 8.72 -2.00
CA LEU A 51 10.31 7.73 -1.17
C LEU A 51 11.01 6.36 -1.23
N HIS A 52 11.34 5.89 -2.44
CA HIS A 52 12.11 4.65 -2.61
C HIS A 52 13.48 4.72 -1.92
N THR A 53 14.14 5.88 -1.98
CA THR A 53 15.44 6.07 -1.31
C THR A 53 15.30 6.07 0.20
N PHE A 54 14.22 6.66 0.75
CA PHE A 54 13.91 6.66 2.17
C PHE A 54 13.78 5.23 2.72
N PHE A 55 12.93 4.41 2.07
CA PHE A 55 12.76 3.01 2.47
C PHE A 55 14.03 2.18 2.30
N ARG A 56 14.79 2.37 1.20
CA ARG A 56 16.05 1.65 0.97
C ARG A 56 17.12 1.96 2.02
N LYS A 57 17.06 3.13 2.65
CA LYS A 57 17.96 3.52 3.75
C LYS A 57 17.48 3.02 5.13
N GLY A 58 16.43 2.21 5.20
CA GLY A 58 15.84 1.72 6.44
C GLY A 58 14.84 2.68 7.09
N GLY A 59 14.50 3.78 6.43
CA GLY A 59 13.42 4.67 6.87
C GLY A 59 12.08 3.92 6.87
N GLY A 60 11.24 4.19 7.87
CA GLY A 60 9.90 3.58 7.94
C GLY A 60 9.90 2.09 8.29
N ALA A 61 10.94 1.57 8.95
CA ALA A 61 10.98 0.18 9.42
C ALA A 61 9.76 -0.21 10.29
N CYS A 62 9.19 0.75 11.02
CA CYS A 62 7.95 0.57 11.79
C CYS A 62 6.67 0.48 10.95
N LEU A 63 6.76 0.70 9.63
CA LEU A 63 5.64 0.62 8.69
C LEU A 63 5.61 -0.73 7.95
N SER A 64 6.55 -1.65 8.27
CA SER A 64 6.66 -2.95 7.60
C SER A 64 5.67 -3.99 8.11
N ASN A 65 4.98 -3.72 9.23
CA ASN A 65 3.92 -4.59 9.73
C ASN A 65 2.54 -4.08 9.31
N THR A 66 1.73 -4.97 8.76
CA THR A 66 0.31 -4.69 8.51
C THR A 66 -0.43 -4.66 9.86
N PRO A 67 -1.23 -3.62 10.16
CA PRO A 67 -2.06 -3.61 11.36
C PRO A 67 -3.09 -4.74 11.33
N GLY A 68 -3.41 -5.30 12.49
CA GLY A 68 -4.44 -6.34 12.59
C GLY A 68 -5.83 -5.78 12.22
N PRO A 69 -6.76 -6.62 11.70
CA PRO A 69 -8.08 -6.19 11.23
C PRO A 69 -8.93 -5.43 12.26
N GLY A 70 -8.73 -5.72 13.55
CA GLY A 70 -9.46 -5.07 14.65
C GLY A 70 -8.84 -3.75 15.15
N LEU A 71 -7.70 -3.31 14.60
CA LEU A 71 -7.04 -2.06 15.00
C LEU A 71 -7.49 -0.86 14.16
N LEU A 72 -8.15 -1.11 13.03
CA LEU A 72 -8.65 -0.09 12.13
C LEU A 72 -10.05 0.34 12.60
N VAL A 73 -10.18 1.63 12.93
CA VAL A 73 -11.47 2.25 13.34
C VAL A 73 -12.23 2.79 12.11
N LEU A 74 -11.79 2.42 10.90
CA LEU A 74 -12.41 2.84 9.66
C LEU A 74 -13.56 1.90 9.31
N PRO A 75 -14.61 2.39 8.60
CA PRO A 75 -15.62 1.51 8.03
C PRO A 75 -15.00 0.51 7.07
N THR A 76 -15.40 -0.76 7.17
CA THR A 76 -14.99 -1.84 6.27
C THR A 76 -15.30 -1.47 4.82
N ARG A 77 -14.31 -1.57 3.93
CA ARG A 77 -14.47 -1.23 2.51
C ARG A 77 -13.64 -2.14 1.62
N CYS A 78 -14.31 -3.15 1.08
CA CYS A 78 -13.75 -4.05 0.10
C CYS A 78 -13.18 -3.34 -1.14
N GLY A 79 -11.98 -3.75 -1.53
CA GLY A 79 -11.24 -3.26 -2.68
C GLY A 79 -10.30 -2.10 -2.36
N ASN A 80 -10.02 -1.85 -1.07
CA ASN A 80 -9.07 -0.86 -0.61
C ASN A 80 -7.65 -1.42 -0.41
N GLY A 81 -7.49 -2.75 -0.50
CA GLY A 81 -6.22 -3.46 -0.38
C GLY A 81 -5.81 -3.80 1.06
N PHE A 82 -6.70 -3.62 2.05
CA PHE A 82 -6.49 -3.99 3.44
C PHE A 82 -7.55 -4.97 3.88
N VAL A 83 -7.15 -6.06 4.54
CA VAL A 83 -8.10 -7.02 5.10
C VAL A 83 -8.65 -6.46 6.40
N GLU A 84 -9.93 -6.13 6.41
CA GLU A 84 -10.65 -5.61 7.58
C GLU A 84 -11.48 -6.72 8.26
N ALA A 85 -12.11 -6.44 9.39
CA ALA A 85 -12.67 -7.47 10.30
C ALA A 85 -13.72 -8.42 9.69
N GLU A 86 -14.32 -8.05 8.54
CA GLU A 86 -15.37 -8.82 7.86
C GLU A 86 -14.90 -9.41 6.52
N GLU A 87 -13.62 -9.32 6.21
CA GLU A 87 -13.04 -9.73 4.93
C GLU A 87 -12.08 -10.92 5.10
N GLU A 88 -12.07 -11.84 4.14
CA GLU A 88 -11.12 -12.95 4.12
C GLU A 88 -9.87 -12.60 3.29
N CYS A 89 -10.00 -11.67 2.34
CA CYS A 89 -8.94 -11.15 1.49
C CYS A 89 -9.34 -9.81 0.86
N ASP A 90 -8.38 -8.92 0.59
CA ASP A 90 -8.60 -7.73 -0.22
C ASP A 90 -7.39 -7.51 -1.14
N CYS A 91 -7.62 -7.64 -2.44
CA CYS A 91 -6.60 -7.49 -3.49
C CYS A 91 -6.77 -6.18 -4.29
N GLY A 92 -7.54 -5.22 -3.77
CA GLY A 92 -7.89 -3.98 -4.44
C GLY A 92 -9.14 -4.09 -5.32
N SER A 93 -9.51 -2.98 -5.96
CA SER A 93 -10.76 -2.88 -6.71
C SER A 93 -10.77 -3.72 -8.00
N GLY A 94 -11.91 -4.40 -8.22
CA GLY A 94 -12.28 -5.29 -9.33
C GLY A 94 -11.27 -5.51 -10.47
N GLN A 95 -11.03 -4.50 -11.32
CA GLN A 95 -10.22 -4.65 -12.54
C GLN A 95 -8.72 -4.82 -12.28
N LYS A 96 -8.23 -4.56 -11.07
CA LYS A 96 -6.81 -4.57 -10.73
C LYS A 96 -6.40 -5.67 -9.77
N CYS A 97 -7.29 -6.56 -9.36
CA CYS A 97 -6.95 -7.66 -8.46
C CYS A 97 -6.12 -8.73 -9.20
N PRO A 98 -4.80 -8.87 -8.92
CA PRO A 98 -3.97 -9.88 -9.57
C PRO A 98 -4.08 -11.25 -8.87
N ASP A 99 -4.73 -11.31 -7.70
CA ASP A 99 -4.71 -12.47 -6.82
C ASP A 99 -5.72 -13.54 -7.28
N PRO A 100 -5.26 -14.74 -7.70
CA PRO A 100 -6.14 -15.82 -8.12
C PRO A 100 -6.93 -16.45 -6.95
N CYS A 101 -6.54 -16.19 -5.70
CA CYS A 101 -7.13 -16.75 -4.49
C CYS A 101 -8.27 -15.88 -3.93
N CYS A 102 -8.42 -14.64 -4.40
CA CYS A 102 -9.38 -13.68 -3.88
C CYS A 102 -10.49 -13.34 -4.89
N PHE A 103 -11.71 -13.15 -4.39
CA PHE A 103 -12.82 -12.55 -5.12
C PHE A 103 -12.93 -11.06 -4.82
N ALA A 104 -12.39 -10.23 -5.71
CA ALA A 104 -12.34 -8.77 -5.57
C ALA A 104 -13.70 -8.07 -5.39
N HIS A 105 -14.82 -8.73 -5.74
CA HIS A 105 -16.15 -8.11 -5.67
C HIS A 105 -16.75 -8.10 -4.26
N ASN A 106 -16.36 -9.07 -3.42
CA ASN A 106 -16.94 -9.27 -2.09
C ASN A 106 -15.87 -9.60 -1.03
N CYS A 107 -14.59 -9.51 -1.37
CA CYS A 107 -13.47 -9.71 -0.46
C CYS A 107 -13.48 -11.07 0.27
N SER A 108 -13.93 -12.11 -0.46
CA SER A 108 -13.97 -13.50 -0.01
C SER A 108 -12.93 -14.36 -0.71
N LEU A 109 -12.52 -15.44 -0.07
CA LEU A 109 -11.65 -16.43 -0.69
C LEU A 109 -12.38 -17.17 -1.81
N ARG A 110 -11.64 -17.52 -2.85
CA ARG A 110 -12.17 -18.40 -3.91
C ARG A 110 -12.38 -19.81 -3.38
N ALA A 111 -13.30 -20.54 -3.98
CA ALA A 111 -13.57 -21.92 -3.60
C ALA A 111 -12.29 -22.76 -3.68
N GLY A 112 -11.94 -23.42 -2.57
CA GLY A 112 -10.72 -24.23 -2.44
C GLY A 112 -9.47 -23.47 -1.98
N ALA A 113 -9.52 -22.13 -1.88
CA ALA A 113 -8.46 -21.35 -1.25
C ALA A 113 -8.58 -21.39 0.28
N GLN A 114 -7.44 -21.52 0.95
CA GLN A 114 -7.30 -21.41 2.42
C GLN A 114 -6.64 -20.09 2.82
N CYS A 115 -5.96 -19.44 1.90
CA CYS A 115 -5.30 -18.16 2.08
C CYS A 115 -5.20 -17.41 0.76
N ALA A 116 -4.95 -16.10 0.83
CA ALA A 116 -4.70 -15.24 -0.32
C ALA A 116 -3.37 -14.47 -0.18
N HIS A 117 -3.03 -14.04 1.04
CA HIS A 117 -1.87 -13.22 1.32
C HIS A 117 -1.03 -13.78 2.49
N GLY A 118 0.20 -13.28 2.65
CA GLY A 118 1.12 -13.62 3.75
C GLY A 118 2.23 -14.59 3.37
N GLY A 119 3.33 -14.58 4.12
CA GLY A 119 4.52 -15.41 3.85
C GLY A 119 4.28 -16.92 3.89
N CYS A 120 3.24 -17.34 4.63
CA CYS A 120 2.81 -18.73 4.74
C CYS A 120 1.82 -19.18 3.65
N CYS A 121 1.44 -18.30 2.71
CA CYS A 121 0.50 -18.65 1.65
C CYS A 121 1.24 -19.01 0.35
N ALA A 122 0.98 -20.21 -0.18
CA ALA A 122 1.50 -20.63 -1.48
C ALA A 122 0.40 -21.33 -2.28
N GLN A 123 0.16 -20.88 -3.51
CA GLN A 123 -0.87 -21.46 -4.40
C GLN A 123 -2.26 -21.54 -3.72
N CYS A 124 -2.64 -20.48 -3.00
CA CYS A 124 -3.88 -20.40 -2.23
C CYS A 124 -4.01 -21.41 -1.06
N LEU A 125 -2.92 -22.09 -0.68
CA LEU A 125 -2.88 -23.05 0.42
C LEU A 125 -1.90 -22.58 1.49
N VAL A 126 -2.25 -22.84 2.75
CA VAL A 126 -1.35 -22.58 3.87
C VAL A 126 -0.22 -23.59 3.82
N ARG A 127 1.02 -23.13 3.84
CA ARG A 127 2.20 -23.99 3.88
C ARG A 127 2.28 -24.69 5.23
N ASP A 128 2.62 -25.98 5.21
CA ASP A 128 2.95 -26.70 6.44
C ASP A 128 4.21 -26.12 7.07
N ARG A 129 4.19 -26.02 8.42
CA ARG A 129 5.27 -25.52 9.27
C ARG A 129 6.64 -26.16 9.00
N ASP A 130 6.67 -27.34 8.37
CA ASP A 130 7.88 -28.11 8.11
C ASP A 130 8.64 -27.68 6.83
N THR A 131 8.06 -26.77 6.03
CA THR A 131 8.69 -26.23 4.81
C THR A 131 9.19 -24.80 4.98
N GLY A 132 9.99 -24.58 6.02
CA GLY A 132 11.04 -23.56 6.05
C GLY A 132 10.60 -22.09 5.99
N GLU A 133 10.15 -21.54 7.13
CA GLU A 133 10.57 -20.20 7.52
C GLU A 133 11.74 -20.35 8.50
N ARG A 134 12.93 -19.93 8.08
CA ARG A 134 14.01 -19.65 9.04
C ARG A 134 13.56 -18.46 9.88
N PRO A 135 13.73 -18.48 11.21
CA PRO A 135 13.51 -17.28 12.02
C PRO A 135 14.40 -16.15 11.48
N VAL A 136 13.83 -14.96 11.33
CA VAL A 136 14.58 -13.73 11.07
C VAL A 136 15.50 -13.52 12.28
N GLU A 137 16.76 -13.91 12.17
CA GLU A 137 17.79 -13.47 13.10
C GLU A 137 17.97 -11.96 12.93
N LEU A 138 17.60 -11.21 13.95
CA LEU A 138 18.00 -9.81 14.11
C LEU A 138 19.53 -9.77 14.24
N SER A 139 20.21 -9.20 13.24
CA SER A 139 21.61 -8.74 13.34
C SER A 139 21.64 -7.23 13.46
#